data_AF-A0A0C2JH67-F1
#
_entry.id   AF-A0A0C2JH67-F1
#
_cell.length_a   1.000
_cell.length_b   1.000
_cell.length_c   1.000
_cell.angle_alpha   90.00
_cell.angle_beta   90.00
_cell.angle_gamma   90.00
#
_symmetry.space_group_name_H-M   'P 1'
#
loop_
_entity.id
_entity.type
_entity.pdbx_description
1 polymer ?
#
loop_
_entity_poly.entity_id
_entity_poly.type
_entity_poly.pdbx_seq_one_letter_code
_entity_poly.pdbx_strand_id
1 'polypeptide(L)'
;MSEEQLKEEAEYEKRLRRRLDILQKQFKAGKIQIAEGLDVEKSLLAVRKGPDGEVDLSTVDGAVRSMALAVTAMHDRQELKKEASLSEIQNMYFKFIEDNFGRFYDMMLKQNLTPHDAGRALTQNQKSIDMLLANIDEFLGIITQFWEGLGEIAQIHVEDMRGNIKGIFGGDLFPSHDENIASKCGIYADTIVLPDPFLRSKLIFSNYSDEDKAYYLIKHAMNILQYKELACADLEVPIVVVLPDQSILEEEEGKFFHSLGKEDSLIHSGKLFNRKFESFEEMVEFAQELDTIERAVAEVSDKSRVLFDTTWTGDIGTQLARALESSHYKPFVDSPGLLLALNSLGRMSVSNEMLIKSRRLNGSPIIDAPTSWQYLVWKMEYDAERVENELESENLHVVKGLNDLGGGDMQWLGNIPPESLIAIRREGAMEDIRSILGQGINDLIESNPSNFHRSRDKIFDNLTSAFEKHQKNIDELTAKKWKFAGKDIGSWLVVGSLEVTAAITGLPVWGMATIAADQLLDVPKLKEIPQSIRDLSDENNKLKKSPVGMLFDIHKKSNR
;
A
#
# COMPACT_ATOMS: atom_id res chain seq x y z
N MET A 1 37.73 -9.76 34.99
CA MET A 1 36.63 -9.92 34.03
C MET A 1 36.27 -11.38 33.97
N SER A 2 34.98 -11.71 33.83
CA SER A 2 34.55 -13.09 33.54
C SER A 2 34.95 -13.50 32.12
N GLU A 3 34.98 -14.80 31.82
CA GLU A 3 35.21 -15.31 30.47
C GLU A 3 34.18 -14.77 29.46
N GLU A 4 32.94 -14.58 29.92
CA GLU A 4 31.84 -14.00 29.14
C GLU A 4 32.13 -12.54 28.75
N GLN A 5 32.60 -11.72 29.70
CA GLN A 5 32.99 -10.33 29.45
C GLN A 5 34.15 -10.21 28.45
N LEU A 6 35.14 -11.12 28.54
CA LEU A 6 36.26 -11.16 27.60
C LEU A 6 35.82 -11.50 26.18
N LYS A 7 34.83 -12.40 26.04
CA LYS A 7 34.26 -12.78 24.75
C LYS A 7 33.45 -11.64 24.14
N GLU A 8 32.61 -10.97 24.93
CA GLU A 8 31.84 -9.81 24.47
C GLU A 8 32.73 -8.65 24.02
N GLU A 9 33.80 -8.37 24.77
CA GLU A 9 34.77 -7.33 24.41
C GLU A 9 35.48 -7.66 23.09
N ALA A 10 35.93 -8.90 22.91
CA ALA A 10 36.55 -9.34 21.65
C ALA A 10 35.59 -9.24 20.45
N GLU A 11 34.32 -9.60 20.62
CA GLU A 11 33.29 -9.45 19.58
C GLU A 11 32.98 -7.98 19.27
N TYR A 12 32.92 -7.13 20.29
CA TYR A 12 32.78 -5.68 20.12
C TYR A 12 33.95 -5.08 19.34
N GLU A 13 35.19 -5.39 19.74
CA GLU A 13 36.40 -4.88 19.06
C GLU A 13 36.42 -5.31 17.60
N LYS A 14 36.14 -6.58 17.32
CA LYS A 14 36.07 -7.11 15.94
C LYS A 14 35.03 -6.37 15.10
N ARG A 15 33.83 -6.14 15.63
CA ARG A 15 32.79 -5.35 14.95
C ARG A 15 33.23 -3.91 14.72
N LEU A 16 33.89 -3.28 15.69
CA LEU A 16 34.37 -1.91 15.56
C LEU A 16 35.48 -1.81 14.50
N ARG A 17 36.44 -2.73 14.49
CA ARG A 17 37.49 -2.78 13.45
C ARG A 17 36.91 -2.94 12.05
N ARG A 18 35.90 -3.81 11.86
CA ARG A 18 35.16 -3.92 10.59
C ARG A 18 34.55 -2.58 10.17
N ARG A 19 33.84 -1.91 11.09
CA ARG A 19 33.18 -0.62 10.82
C ARG A 19 34.18 0.45 10.39
N LEU A 20 35.34 0.50 11.05
CA LEU A 20 36.40 1.46 10.75
C LEU A 20 37.06 1.20 9.39
N ASP A 21 37.25 -0.07 9.01
CA ASP A 21 37.75 -0.43 7.68
C ASP A 21 36.76 -0.02 6.58
N ILE A 22 35.46 -0.27 6.77
CA ILE A 22 34.41 0.17 5.86
C ILE A 22 34.41 1.69 5.74
N LEU A 23 34.44 2.41 6.87
CA LEU A 23 34.52 3.87 6.89
C LEU A 23 35.71 4.37 6.07
N GLN A 24 36.90 3.79 6.27
CA GLN A 24 38.10 4.19 5.55
C GLN A 24 37.99 3.93 4.04
N LYS A 25 37.40 2.80 3.63
CA LYS A 25 37.17 2.47 2.21
C LYS A 25 36.18 3.44 1.55
N GLN A 26 35.06 3.73 2.22
CA GLN A 26 34.04 4.66 1.72
C GLN A 26 34.57 6.10 1.64
N PHE A 27 35.38 6.52 2.62
CA PHE A 27 36.04 7.82 2.61
C PHE A 27 37.02 7.95 1.43
N LYS A 28 37.91 6.95 1.23
CA LYS A 28 38.86 6.92 0.10
C LYS A 28 38.16 6.89 -1.25
N ALA A 29 36.97 6.30 -1.34
CA ALA A 29 36.15 6.29 -2.54
C ALA A 29 35.41 7.61 -2.80
N GLY A 30 35.54 8.62 -1.92
CA GLY A 30 34.87 9.92 -2.05
C GLY A 30 33.36 9.87 -1.78
N LYS A 31 32.86 8.80 -1.17
CA LYS A 31 31.42 8.59 -0.89
C LYS A 31 30.95 9.26 0.41
N ILE A 32 31.86 9.84 1.18
CA ILE A 32 31.59 10.53 2.43
C ILE A 32 31.89 12.00 2.22
N GLN A 33 30.88 12.84 2.46
CA GLN A 33 31.03 14.29 2.48
C GLN A 33 30.86 14.76 3.93
N ILE A 34 31.86 15.45 4.45
CA ILE A 34 31.81 16.05 5.79
C ILE A 34 31.39 17.51 5.60
N ALA A 35 30.31 17.93 6.25
CA ALA A 35 29.86 19.30 6.20
C ALA A 35 30.90 20.25 6.81
N GLU A 36 31.06 21.43 6.21
CA GLU A 36 31.97 22.46 6.72
C GLU A 36 31.62 22.86 8.16
N GLY A 37 32.64 22.97 9.02
CA GLY A 37 32.48 23.33 10.43
C GLY A 37 32.35 22.15 11.40
N LEU A 38 32.26 20.90 10.92
CA LEU A 38 32.31 19.71 11.77
C LEU A 38 33.76 19.33 12.10
N ASP A 39 34.10 19.20 13.39
CA ASP A 39 35.47 18.85 13.84
C ASP A 39 35.82 17.35 13.69
N VAL A 40 34.96 16.59 13.00
CA VAL A 40 35.13 15.14 12.79
C VAL A 40 36.35 14.84 11.92
N GLU A 41 36.77 15.77 11.07
CA GLU A 41 37.98 15.64 10.25
C GLU A 41 39.24 15.46 11.11
N LYS A 42 39.37 16.25 12.20
CA LYS A 42 40.51 16.09 13.13
C LYS A 42 40.50 14.73 13.81
N SER A 43 39.32 14.27 14.23
CA SER A 43 39.15 12.94 14.84
C SER A 43 39.53 11.82 13.88
N LEU A 44 39.15 11.93 12.60
CA LEU A 44 39.54 10.97 11.55
C LEU A 44 41.05 10.94 11.30
N LEU A 45 41.70 12.11 11.27
CA LEU A 45 43.16 12.23 11.10
C LEU A 45 43.95 11.70 12.31
N ALA A 46 43.32 11.64 13.49
CA ALA A 46 43.94 11.12 14.71
C ALA A 46 44.00 9.59 14.76
N VAL A 47 43.21 8.88 13.94
CA VAL A 47 43.15 7.41 13.91
C VAL A 47 44.45 6.81 13.39
N ARG A 48 45.07 5.91 14.16
CA ARG A 48 46.35 5.27 13.82
C ARG A 48 46.21 3.77 13.62
N LYS A 49 47.21 3.18 12.98
CA LYS A 49 47.37 1.73 12.92
C LYS A 49 48.21 1.22 14.08
N GLY A 50 47.80 0.09 14.65
CA GLY A 50 48.55 -0.64 15.66
C GLY A 50 49.71 -1.45 15.06
N PRO A 51 50.50 -2.12 15.92
CA PRO A 51 51.61 -2.98 15.50
C PRO A 51 51.18 -4.18 14.64
N ASP A 52 49.92 -4.60 14.74
CA ASP A 52 49.27 -5.67 13.97
C ASP A 52 48.83 -5.21 12.55
N GLY A 53 48.97 -3.91 12.24
CA GLY A 53 48.55 -3.32 10.97
C GLY A 53 47.05 -3.00 10.87
N GLU A 54 46.28 -3.33 11.92
CA GLU A 54 44.87 -2.98 12.09
C GLU A 54 44.72 -1.62 12.79
N VAL A 55 43.49 -1.13 12.94
CA VAL A 55 43.24 0.17 13.58
C VAL A 55 43.45 0.05 15.09
N ASP A 56 44.26 0.95 15.66
CA ASP A 56 44.43 1.09 17.11
C ASP A 56 43.18 1.74 17.71
N LEU A 57 42.33 0.93 18.34
CA LEU A 57 41.05 1.34 18.90
C LEU A 57 41.18 2.40 20.01
N SER A 58 42.35 2.52 20.65
CA SER A 58 42.62 3.56 21.66
C SER A 58 42.70 4.97 21.05
N THR A 59 42.92 5.06 19.73
CA THR A 59 43.01 6.32 18.98
C THR A 59 41.68 6.74 18.34
N VAL A 60 40.63 5.94 18.52
CA VAL A 60 39.31 6.16 17.90
C VAL A 60 38.33 6.71 18.92
N ASP A 61 38.00 7.99 18.76
CA ASP A 61 37.02 8.68 19.63
C ASP A 61 35.56 8.33 19.30
N GLY A 62 34.64 8.87 20.11
CA GLY A 62 33.21 8.63 19.95
C GLY A 62 32.63 9.13 18.62
N ALA A 63 33.16 10.23 18.08
CA ALA A 63 32.67 10.80 16.82
C ALA A 63 32.97 9.86 15.64
N VAL A 64 34.20 9.33 15.57
CA VAL A 64 34.58 8.37 14.54
C VAL A 64 33.82 7.06 14.69
N ARG A 65 33.60 6.58 15.92
CA ARG A 65 32.80 5.37 16.19
C ARG A 65 31.36 5.52 15.68
N SER A 66 30.70 6.64 15.97
CA SER A 66 29.33 6.92 15.52
C SER A 66 29.26 7.07 14.00
N MET A 67 30.22 7.76 13.37
CA MET A 67 30.29 7.86 11.92
C MET A 67 30.53 6.49 11.26
N ALA A 68 31.43 5.68 11.82
CA ALA A 68 31.70 4.33 11.33
C ALA A 68 30.45 3.44 11.41
N LEU A 69 29.66 3.56 12.48
CA LEU A 69 28.37 2.88 12.61
C LEU A 69 27.40 3.29 11.50
N ALA A 70 27.18 4.59 11.29
CA ALA A 70 26.26 5.09 10.27
C ALA A 70 26.69 4.70 8.85
N VAL A 71 27.97 4.86 8.52
CA VAL A 71 28.51 4.50 7.20
C VAL A 71 28.44 2.99 6.96
N THR A 72 28.69 2.19 8.00
CA THR A 72 28.56 0.73 7.90
C THR A 72 27.10 0.32 7.67
N ALA A 73 26.15 0.92 8.39
CA ALA A 73 24.73 0.65 8.16
C ALA A 73 24.32 0.96 6.72
N MET A 74 24.75 2.10 6.17
CA MET A 74 24.49 2.44 4.77
C MET A 74 25.17 1.48 3.79
N HIS A 75 26.43 1.10 4.06
CA HIS A 75 27.16 0.16 3.23
C HIS A 75 26.49 -1.21 3.20
N ASP A 76 26.19 -1.76 4.37
CA ASP A 76 25.59 -3.09 4.54
C ASP A 76 24.21 -3.13 3.85
N ARG A 77 23.40 -2.07 3.97
CA ARG A 77 22.14 -1.92 3.20
C ARG A 77 22.36 -1.97 1.68
N GLN A 78 23.41 -1.33 1.15
CA GLN A 78 23.69 -1.40 -0.29
C GLN A 78 24.22 -2.77 -0.72
N GLU A 79 24.95 -3.48 0.13
CA GLU A 79 25.39 -4.85 -0.18
C GLU A 79 24.21 -5.83 -0.16
N LEU A 80 23.33 -5.76 0.84
CA LEU A 80 22.11 -6.57 0.92
C LEU A 80 21.22 -6.41 -0.32
N LYS A 81 20.99 -5.18 -0.78
CA LYS A 81 20.21 -4.93 -2.01
C LYS A 81 20.81 -5.53 -3.28
N LYS A 82 22.09 -5.90 -3.30
CA LYS A 82 22.71 -6.58 -4.45
C LYS A 82 22.50 -8.09 -4.44
N GLU A 83 22.13 -8.67 -3.29
CA GLU A 83 21.89 -10.10 -3.18
C GLU A 83 20.61 -10.52 -3.91
N ALA A 84 19.58 -9.66 -3.87
CA ALA A 84 18.36 -9.82 -4.65
C ALA A 84 17.73 -8.45 -4.96
N SER A 85 17.27 -8.27 -6.20
CA SER A 85 16.46 -7.10 -6.56
C SER A 85 15.04 -7.25 -6.04
N LEU A 86 14.35 -6.13 -5.80
CA LEU A 86 12.95 -6.16 -5.38
C LEU A 86 12.06 -6.89 -6.39
N SER A 87 12.29 -6.70 -7.69
CA SER A 87 11.54 -7.38 -8.76
C SER A 87 11.71 -8.89 -8.69
N GLU A 88 12.92 -9.40 -8.48
CA GLU A 88 13.16 -10.84 -8.29
C GLU A 88 12.40 -11.39 -7.09
N ILE A 89 12.43 -10.69 -5.95
CA ILE A 89 11.72 -11.09 -4.74
C ILE A 89 10.20 -11.16 -5.00
N GLN A 90 9.61 -10.12 -5.59
CA GLN A 90 8.18 -10.10 -5.89
C GLN A 90 7.79 -11.21 -6.88
N ASN A 91 8.55 -11.40 -7.96
CA ASN A 91 8.29 -12.47 -8.93
C ASN A 91 8.39 -13.87 -8.30
N MET A 92 9.38 -14.12 -7.44
CA MET A 92 9.50 -15.39 -6.72
C MET A 92 8.30 -15.65 -5.81
N TYR A 93 7.89 -14.64 -5.04
CA TYR A 93 6.74 -14.71 -4.16
C TYR A 93 5.46 -15.05 -4.93
N PHE A 94 5.13 -14.24 -5.95
CA PHE A 94 3.91 -14.44 -6.74
C PHE A 94 3.92 -15.74 -7.53
N LYS A 95 5.09 -16.17 -8.03
CA LYS A 95 5.23 -17.46 -8.69
C LYS A 95 4.90 -18.61 -7.73
N PHE A 96 5.40 -18.55 -6.49
CA PHE A 96 5.08 -19.57 -5.49
C PHE A 96 3.58 -19.64 -5.19
N ILE A 97 2.91 -18.50 -5.01
CA ILE A 97 1.46 -18.46 -4.78
C ILE A 97 0.70 -18.98 -6.00
N GLU A 98 1.09 -18.59 -7.22
CA GLU A 98 0.45 -19.06 -8.45
C GLU A 98 0.64 -20.57 -8.67
N ASP A 99 1.83 -21.11 -8.42
CA ASP A 99 2.10 -22.54 -8.58
C ASP A 99 1.22 -23.38 -7.63
N ASN A 100 0.84 -22.84 -6.46
CA ASN A 100 -0.06 -23.50 -5.50
C ASN A 100 -1.55 -23.25 -5.78
N PHE A 101 -1.94 -22.04 -6.18
CA PHE A 101 -3.34 -21.60 -6.21
C PHE A 101 -3.86 -21.13 -7.57
N GLY A 102 -3.02 -21.04 -8.59
CA GLY A 102 -3.35 -20.46 -9.90
C GLY A 102 -4.55 -21.13 -10.58
N ARG A 103 -4.75 -22.43 -10.40
CA ARG A 103 -5.93 -23.14 -10.91
C ARG A 103 -7.24 -22.64 -10.29
N PHE A 104 -7.24 -22.38 -8.99
CA PHE A 104 -8.41 -21.83 -8.31
C PHE A 104 -8.68 -20.40 -8.78
N TYR A 105 -7.61 -19.62 -8.98
CA TYR A 105 -7.69 -18.25 -9.47
C TYR A 105 -8.26 -18.17 -10.89
N ASP A 106 -7.78 -19.01 -11.80
CA ASP A 106 -8.32 -19.13 -13.15
C ASP A 106 -9.80 -19.51 -13.15
N MET A 107 -10.21 -20.40 -12.25
CA MET A 107 -11.61 -20.80 -12.09
C MET A 107 -12.47 -19.65 -11.55
N MET A 108 -11.97 -18.91 -10.56
CA MET A 108 -12.63 -17.75 -9.99
C MET A 108 -12.90 -16.70 -11.09
N LEU A 109 -11.88 -16.35 -11.88
CA LEU A 109 -12.01 -15.40 -12.99
C LEU A 109 -13.00 -15.89 -14.05
N LYS A 110 -12.92 -17.17 -14.47
CA LYS A 110 -13.83 -17.75 -15.47
C LYS A 110 -15.30 -17.75 -15.04
N GLN A 111 -15.55 -17.83 -13.74
CA GLN A 111 -16.89 -17.85 -13.16
C GLN A 111 -17.36 -16.47 -12.68
N ASN A 112 -16.54 -15.42 -12.86
CA ASN A 112 -16.82 -14.06 -12.40
C ASN A 112 -17.16 -14.02 -10.89
N LEU A 113 -16.37 -14.75 -10.10
CA LEU A 113 -16.50 -14.83 -8.64
C LEU A 113 -15.53 -13.87 -7.97
N THR A 114 -15.91 -13.36 -6.79
CA THR A 114 -14.97 -12.66 -5.92
C THR A 114 -14.10 -13.66 -5.13
N PRO A 115 -12.96 -13.23 -4.56
CA PRO A 115 -12.22 -14.03 -3.59
C PRO A 115 -13.06 -14.54 -2.41
N HIS A 116 -14.06 -13.76 -1.97
CA HIS A 116 -15.01 -14.19 -0.94
C HIS A 116 -15.86 -15.35 -1.42
N ASP A 117 -16.46 -15.23 -2.62
CA ASP A 117 -17.30 -16.27 -3.19
C ASP A 117 -16.53 -17.56 -3.42
N ALA A 118 -15.29 -17.46 -3.90
CA ALA A 118 -14.40 -18.60 -4.08
C ALA A 118 -14.08 -19.29 -2.74
N GLY A 119 -13.75 -18.50 -1.70
CA GLY A 119 -13.54 -19.00 -0.35
C GLY A 119 -14.77 -19.74 0.17
N ARG A 120 -15.96 -19.11 0.09
CA ARG A 120 -17.21 -19.71 0.55
C ARG A 120 -17.58 -20.98 -0.23
N ALA A 121 -17.41 -21.00 -1.54
CA ALA A 121 -17.74 -22.16 -2.36
C ALA A 121 -16.85 -23.37 -2.02
N LEU A 122 -15.56 -23.14 -1.76
CA LEU A 122 -14.60 -24.21 -1.49
C LEU A 122 -14.67 -24.74 -0.04
N THR A 123 -15.33 -24.04 0.88
CA THR A 123 -15.53 -24.50 2.27
C THR A 123 -16.90 -25.11 2.55
N GLN A 124 -17.76 -25.31 1.54
CA GLN A 124 -19.09 -25.92 1.73
C GLN A 124 -19.07 -27.42 2.05
N ASN A 125 -17.95 -28.11 1.84
CA ASN A 125 -17.84 -29.56 2.06
C ASN A 125 -16.52 -29.90 2.75
N GLN A 126 -16.60 -30.75 3.77
CA GLN A 126 -15.47 -31.26 4.54
C GLN A 126 -14.34 -31.82 3.67
N LYS A 127 -14.65 -32.55 2.59
CA LYS A 127 -13.61 -33.12 1.72
C LYS A 127 -12.72 -32.05 1.08
N SER A 128 -13.30 -30.90 0.74
CA SER A 128 -12.55 -29.77 0.19
C SER A 128 -11.71 -29.09 1.26
N ILE A 129 -12.27 -28.91 2.47
CA ILE A 129 -11.55 -28.38 3.63
C ILE A 129 -10.33 -29.25 3.93
N ASP A 130 -10.50 -30.57 4.03
CA ASP A 130 -9.41 -31.51 4.31
C ASP A 130 -8.32 -31.45 3.23
N MET A 131 -8.70 -31.32 1.96
CA MET A 131 -7.74 -31.18 0.85
C MET A 131 -6.93 -29.88 0.95
N LEU A 132 -7.59 -28.76 1.28
CA LEU A 132 -6.94 -27.46 1.39
C LEU A 132 -5.99 -27.39 2.58
N LEU A 133 -6.36 -28.02 3.69
CA LEU A 133 -5.57 -27.99 4.92
C LEU A 133 -4.46 -29.05 4.96
N ALA A 134 -4.48 -30.05 4.06
CA ALA A 134 -3.53 -31.16 4.07
C ALA A 134 -2.05 -30.71 4.13
N ASN A 135 -1.70 -29.62 3.45
CA ASN A 135 -0.32 -29.11 3.36
C ASN A 135 -0.19 -27.66 3.87
N ILE A 136 -1.14 -27.17 4.68
CA ILE A 136 -1.15 -25.77 5.12
C ILE A 136 0.13 -25.40 5.90
N ASP A 137 0.58 -26.27 6.80
CA ASP A 137 1.77 -26.00 7.62
C ASP A 137 3.05 -25.93 6.78
N GLU A 138 3.19 -26.79 5.77
CA GLU A 138 4.31 -26.75 4.84
C GLU A 138 4.30 -25.47 4.01
N PHE A 139 3.12 -25.11 3.47
CA PHE A 139 2.93 -23.86 2.74
C PHE A 139 3.31 -22.63 3.59
N LEU A 140 2.76 -22.52 4.81
CA LEU A 140 3.07 -21.42 5.72
C LEU A 140 4.54 -21.42 6.17
N GLY A 141 5.14 -22.60 6.33
CA GLY A 141 6.56 -22.75 6.64
C GLY A 141 7.46 -22.21 5.53
N ILE A 142 7.13 -22.48 4.26
CA ILE A 142 7.87 -21.94 3.11
C ILE A 142 7.73 -20.41 3.02
N ILE A 143 6.52 -19.87 3.23
CA ILE A 143 6.29 -18.42 3.27
C ILE A 143 7.12 -17.76 4.38
N THR A 144 7.14 -18.37 5.57
CA THR A 144 7.93 -17.86 6.70
C THR A 144 9.42 -17.86 6.37
N GLN A 145 9.96 -18.97 5.86
CA GLN A 145 11.38 -19.06 5.46
C GLN A 145 11.74 -18.07 4.35
N PHE A 146 10.85 -17.87 3.38
CA PHE A 146 11.04 -16.90 2.31
C PHE A 146 11.21 -15.48 2.86
N TRP A 147 10.32 -15.08 3.79
CA TRP A 147 10.37 -13.74 4.38
C TRP A 147 11.45 -13.56 5.44
N GLU A 148 11.82 -14.60 6.19
CA GLU A 148 13.00 -14.58 7.06
C GLU A 148 14.30 -14.40 6.26
N GLY A 149 14.38 -14.95 5.04
CA GLY A 149 15.55 -14.84 4.17
C GLY A 149 15.62 -13.55 3.35
N LEU A 150 14.49 -13.04 2.86
CA LEU A 150 14.44 -11.94 1.87
C LEU A 150 13.65 -10.71 2.32
N GLY A 151 12.95 -10.78 3.47
CA GLY A 151 12.07 -9.71 3.95
C GLY A 151 12.79 -8.41 4.25
N GLU A 152 13.96 -8.48 4.90
CA GLU A 152 14.79 -7.29 5.16
C GLU A 152 15.25 -6.63 3.86
N ILE A 153 15.70 -7.43 2.87
CA ILE A 153 16.15 -6.93 1.57
C ILE A 153 15.00 -6.20 0.86
N ALA A 154 13.82 -6.82 0.81
CA ALA A 154 12.64 -6.22 0.19
C ALA A 154 12.25 -4.90 0.85
N GLN A 155 12.27 -4.85 2.19
CA GLN A 155 11.97 -3.64 2.95
C GLN A 155 12.99 -2.53 2.71
N ILE A 156 14.30 -2.84 2.71
CA ILE A 156 15.36 -1.87 2.43
C ILE A 156 15.17 -1.23 1.05
N HIS A 157 14.80 -2.01 0.02
CA HIS A 157 14.49 -1.46 -1.30
C HIS A 157 13.36 -0.43 -1.24
N VAL A 158 12.25 -0.73 -0.55
CA VAL A 158 11.08 0.17 -0.45
C VAL A 158 11.37 1.40 0.41
N GLU A 159 12.12 1.25 1.51
CA GLU A 159 12.58 2.37 2.34
C GLU A 159 13.43 3.36 1.53
N ASP A 160 14.34 2.83 0.70
CA ASP A 160 15.29 3.61 -0.09
C ASP A 160 14.66 4.26 -1.35
N MET A 161 13.41 3.95 -1.70
CA MET A 161 12.63 4.62 -2.76
C MET A 161 12.22 6.04 -2.33
N ARG A 162 13.20 6.93 -2.19
CA ARG A 162 13.02 8.34 -1.81
C ARG A 162 12.46 9.13 -3.00
N GLY A 163 11.48 9.98 -2.74
CA GLY A 163 10.78 10.76 -3.77
C GLY A 163 9.50 10.11 -4.29
N ASN A 164 9.31 8.81 -4.04
CA ASN A 164 8.07 8.11 -4.38
C ASN A 164 6.97 8.42 -3.35
N ILE A 165 5.76 8.69 -3.83
CA ILE A 165 4.57 8.73 -2.98
C ILE A 165 4.15 7.29 -2.69
N LYS A 166 4.30 6.87 -1.45
CA LYS A 166 3.99 5.51 -1.01
C LYS A 166 2.67 5.46 -0.26
N GLY A 167 1.81 4.52 -0.63
CA GLY A 167 0.59 4.18 0.11
C GLY A 167 0.79 2.88 0.86
N ILE A 168 0.71 2.89 2.19
CA ILE A 168 0.92 1.68 3.00
C ILE A 168 -0.45 1.14 3.37
N PHE A 169 -0.74 -0.13 3.08
CA PHE A 169 -2.01 -0.74 3.47
C PHE A 169 -1.96 -1.31 4.89
N GLY A 170 -3.04 -1.15 5.64
CA GLY A 170 -3.27 -1.86 6.89
C GLY A 170 -4.65 -1.62 7.47
N GLY A 171 -4.81 -1.85 8.77
CA GLY A 171 -6.11 -1.79 9.44
C GLY A 171 -6.99 -3.03 9.24
N ASP A 172 -6.64 -3.92 8.33
CA ASP A 172 -7.24 -5.25 8.14
C ASP A 172 -6.14 -6.26 7.73
N LEU A 173 -6.49 -7.54 7.64
CA LEU A 173 -5.57 -8.63 7.27
C LEU A 173 -5.02 -8.47 5.85
N PHE A 174 -5.87 -7.98 4.93
CA PHE A 174 -5.55 -7.72 3.53
C PHE A 174 -6.65 -6.82 2.93
N PRO A 175 -6.42 -6.11 1.80
CA PRO A 175 -7.47 -5.31 1.17
C PRO A 175 -8.78 -6.07 0.92
N SER A 176 -9.88 -5.33 0.80
CA SER A 176 -11.19 -5.87 0.46
C SER A 176 -11.12 -6.79 -0.76
N HIS A 177 -12.01 -7.78 -0.81
CA HIS A 177 -12.08 -8.73 -1.92
C HIS A 177 -12.87 -8.20 -3.11
N ASP A 178 -13.72 -7.20 -2.90
CA ASP A 178 -14.62 -6.67 -3.94
C ASP A 178 -13.93 -5.69 -4.88
N GLU A 179 -12.83 -5.08 -4.44
CA GLU A 179 -12.17 -4.00 -5.16
C GLU A 179 -10.65 -4.06 -4.97
N ASN A 180 -9.92 -3.72 -6.03
CA ASN A 180 -8.46 -3.65 -5.99
C ASN A 180 -8.04 -2.26 -5.48
N ILE A 181 -7.37 -2.20 -4.32
CA ILE A 181 -6.98 -0.91 -3.72
C ILE A 181 -6.01 -0.12 -4.61
N ALA A 182 -5.23 -0.84 -5.44
CA ALA A 182 -4.34 -0.22 -6.42
C ALA A 182 -5.09 0.41 -7.59
N SER A 183 -6.27 -0.09 -7.95
CA SER A 183 -7.14 0.57 -8.93
C SER A 183 -7.53 1.98 -8.47
N LYS A 184 -7.81 2.18 -7.18
CA LYS A 184 -8.20 3.48 -6.64
C LYS A 184 -7.00 4.39 -6.38
N CYS A 185 -6.07 3.91 -5.56
CA CYS A 185 -5.02 4.76 -5.02
C CYS A 185 -3.82 4.83 -5.97
N GLY A 186 -3.69 3.89 -6.91
CA GLY A 186 -2.58 3.78 -7.85
C GLY A 186 -2.54 4.86 -8.91
N ILE A 187 -3.58 5.69 -9.08
CA ILE A 187 -3.49 6.90 -9.93
C ILE A 187 -2.80 8.07 -9.22
N TYR A 188 -2.57 7.96 -7.90
CA TYR A 188 -1.89 8.99 -7.11
C TYR A 188 -0.60 8.49 -6.47
N ALA A 189 -0.66 7.40 -5.71
CA ALA A 189 0.52 6.78 -5.10
C ALA A 189 1.38 6.10 -6.18
N ASP A 190 2.69 6.30 -6.16
CA ASP A 190 3.64 5.61 -7.03
C ASP A 190 3.62 4.11 -6.74
N THR A 191 3.73 3.76 -5.46
CA THR A 191 3.84 2.40 -4.95
C THR A 191 2.85 2.19 -3.81
N ILE A 192 2.09 1.11 -3.87
CA ILE A 192 1.21 0.63 -2.80
C ILE A 192 1.85 -0.58 -2.15
N VAL A 193 2.08 -0.49 -0.86
CA VAL A 193 2.68 -1.56 -0.06
C VAL A 193 1.56 -2.36 0.60
N LEU A 194 1.51 -3.66 0.30
CA LEU A 194 0.57 -4.59 0.88
C LEU A 194 1.29 -5.52 1.86
N PRO A 195 0.66 -5.90 2.99
CA PRO A 195 1.20 -6.93 3.86
C PRO A 195 1.07 -8.30 3.20
N ASP A 196 1.96 -9.23 3.53
CA ASP A 196 1.73 -10.66 3.25
C ASP A 196 0.51 -11.15 4.05
N PRO A 197 -0.57 -11.60 3.39
CA PRO A 197 -1.80 -11.97 4.07
C PRO A 197 -1.69 -13.30 4.83
N PHE A 198 -0.74 -14.16 4.48
CA PHE A 198 -0.58 -15.47 5.12
C PHE A 198 0.15 -15.34 6.45
N LEU A 199 1.20 -14.52 6.50
CA LEU A 199 1.88 -14.14 7.74
C LEU A 199 0.93 -13.35 8.65
N ARG A 200 0.21 -12.36 8.11
CA ARG A 200 -0.70 -11.54 8.90
C ARG A 200 -1.85 -12.35 9.50
N SER A 201 -2.26 -13.43 8.86
CA SER A 201 -3.30 -14.36 9.31
C SER A 201 -2.80 -15.55 10.14
N LYS A 202 -1.53 -15.55 10.62
CA LYS A 202 -0.96 -16.65 11.42
C LYS A 202 -1.79 -17.04 12.65
N LEU A 203 -2.38 -16.05 13.34
CA LEU A 203 -3.26 -16.28 14.48
C LEU A 203 -4.57 -16.99 14.09
N ILE A 204 -5.11 -16.71 12.90
CA ILE A 204 -6.28 -17.40 12.36
C ILE A 204 -5.93 -18.86 12.11
N PHE A 205 -4.83 -19.11 11.39
CA PHE A 205 -4.38 -20.47 11.07
C PHE A 205 -4.06 -21.31 12.31
N SER A 206 -3.70 -20.67 13.42
CA SER A 206 -3.40 -21.35 14.68
C SER A 206 -4.64 -21.64 15.53
N ASN A 207 -5.62 -20.72 15.58
CA ASN A 207 -6.67 -20.75 16.62
C ASN A 207 -8.10 -20.94 16.11
N TYR A 208 -8.36 -20.76 14.81
CA TYR A 208 -9.72 -20.78 14.28
C TYR A 208 -10.16 -22.19 13.88
N SER A 209 -11.43 -22.35 13.52
CA SER A 209 -11.97 -23.61 13.00
C SER A 209 -11.34 -24.00 11.66
N ASP A 210 -11.32 -25.28 11.32
CA ASP A 210 -10.78 -25.75 10.03
C ASP A 210 -11.52 -25.12 8.84
N GLU A 211 -12.83 -24.89 8.96
CA GLU A 211 -13.62 -24.17 7.95
C GLU A 211 -13.09 -22.75 7.74
N ASP A 212 -12.86 -22.00 8.83
CA ASP A 212 -12.33 -20.64 8.75
C ASP A 212 -10.91 -20.61 8.20
N LYS A 213 -10.05 -21.55 8.62
CA LYS A 213 -8.68 -21.65 8.10
C LYS A 213 -8.68 -21.85 6.58
N ALA A 214 -9.48 -22.80 6.09
CA ALA A 214 -9.60 -23.07 4.66
C ALA A 214 -10.19 -21.88 3.90
N TYR A 215 -11.19 -21.20 4.49
CA TYR A 215 -11.80 -20.01 3.91
C TYR A 215 -10.78 -18.87 3.75
N TYR A 216 -10.04 -18.53 4.82
CA TYR A 216 -9.04 -17.46 4.77
C TYR A 216 -7.86 -17.81 3.87
N LEU A 217 -7.42 -19.07 3.85
CA LEU A 217 -6.36 -19.53 2.93
C LEU A 217 -6.73 -19.24 1.48
N ILE A 218 -7.92 -19.67 1.05
CA ILE A 218 -8.38 -19.47 -0.33
C ILE A 218 -8.68 -17.99 -0.60
N LYS A 219 -9.42 -17.32 0.29
CA LYS A 219 -9.74 -15.90 0.12
C LYS A 219 -8.46 -15.08 -0.08
N HIS A 220 -7.44 -15.30 0.76
CA HIS A 220 -6.18 -14.56 0.65
C HIS A 220 -5.40 -14.91 -0.61
N ALA A 221 -5.30 -16.20 -0.97
CA ALA A 221 -4.62 -16.63 -2.19
C ALA A 221 -5.27 -16.02 -3.44
N MET A 222 -6.59 -16.05 -3.53
CA MET A 222 -7.33 -15.45 -4.65
C MET A 222 -7.15 -13.94 -4.69
N ASN A 223 -7.23 -13.29 -3.53
CA ASN A 223 -7.14 -11.84 -3.45
C ASN A 223 -5.75 -11.33 -3.82
N ILE A 224 -4.68 -11.93 -3.28
CA ILE A 224 -3.32 -11.48 -3.58
C ILE A 224 -2.97 -11.66 -5.06
N LEU A 225 -3.41 -12.77 -5.70
CA LEU A 225 -3.16 -13.01 -7.12
C LEU A 225 -3.76 -11.94 -8.04
N GLN A 226 -4.77 -11.19 -7.60
CA GLN A 226 -5.29 -10.02 -8.33
C GLN A 226 -4.26 -8.90 -8.50
N TYR A 227 -3.24 -8.86 -7.64
CA TYR A 227 -2.18 -7.85 -7.67
C TYR A 227 -0.94 -8.29 -8.45
N LYS A 228 -0.89 -9.56 -8.91
CA LYS A 228 0.30 -10.13 -9.56
C LYS A 228 0.79 -9.29 -10.74
N GLU A 229 -0.11 -8.89 -11.63
CA GLU A 229 0.25 -8.12 -12.82
C GLU A 229 0.88 -6.77 -12.49
N LEU A 230 0.39 -6.10 -11.43
CA LEU A 230 0.92 -4.81 -10.98
C LEU A 230 2.24 -4.96 -10.22
N ALA A 231 2.37 -6.00 -9.40
CA ALA A 231 3.56 -6.25 -8.60
C ALA A 231 4.75 -6.78 -9.42
N CYS A 232 4.46 -7.54 -10.48
CA CYS A 232 5.46 -8.13 -11.36
C CYS A 232 5.67 -7.32 -12.66
N ALA A 233 5.07 -6.13 -12.77
CA ALA A 233 5.23 -5.26 -13.93
C ALA A 233 6.69 -4.81 -14.07
N ASP A 234 7.21 -4.86 -15.30
CA ASP A 234 8.54 -4.33 -15.61
C ASP A 234 8.50 -2.79 -15.68
N LEU A 235 8.71 -2.18 -14.52
CA LEU A 235 8.71 -0.74 -14.27
C LEU A 235 9.86 -0.41 -13.31
N GLU A 236 10.47 0.76 -13.48
CA GLU A 236 11.53 1.24 -12.57
C GLU A 236 11.00 1.42 -11.13
N VAL A 237 9.78 1.93 -11.01
CA VAL A 237 9.06 2.06 -9.75
C VAL A 237 7.87 1.10 -9.75
N PRO A 238 7.83 0.10 -8.84
CA PRO A 238 6.74 -0.87 -8.80
C PRO A 238 5.44 -0.19 -8.33
N ILE A 239 4.32 -0.56 -8.97
CA ILE A 239 3.00 -0.05 -8.59
C ILE A 239 2.53 -0.70 -7.28
N VAL A 240 2.80 -1.99 -7.11
CA VAL A 240 2.44 -2.77 -5.92
C VAL A 240 3.68 -3.51 -5.41
N VAL A 241 3.86 -3.53 -4.10
CA VAL A 241 4.89 -4.34 -3.44
C VAL A 241 4.25 -5.07 -2.25
N VAL A 242 4.46 -6.38 -2.17
CA VAL A 242 4.12 -7.17 -1.00
C VAL A 242 5.34 -7.21 -0.07
N LEU A 243 5.15 -6.86 1.19
CA LEU A 243 6.15 -6.95 2.25
C LEU A 243 5.65 -7.81 3.40
N PRO A 244 6.55 -8.48 4.15
CA PRO A 244 6.13 -9.18 5.34
C PRO A 244 5.72 -8.18 6.41
N ASP A 245 4.82 -8.62 7.29
CA ASP A 245 4.60 -7.90 8.53
C ASP A 245 5.76 -8.17 9.49
N GLN A 246 6.67 -7.20 9.64
CA GLN A 246 7.86 -7.38 10.48
C GLN A 246 7.50 -7.71 11.93
N SER A 247 6.38 -7.21 12.45
CA SER A 247 5.94 -7.52 13.82
C SER A 247 5.53 -8.99 14.03
N ILE A 248 5.31 -9.73 12.94
CA ILE A 248 5.07 -11.18 12.97
C ILE A 248 6.39 -11.97 12.92
N LEU A 249 7.44 -11.40 12.33
CA LEU A 249 8.78 -12.01 12.25
C LEU A 249 9.64 -11.66 13.49
N GLU A 250 9.46 -10.46 14.04
CA GLU A 250 10.23 -9.89 15.15
C GLU A 250 9.33 -9.69 16.38
N GLU A 251 9.42 -10.60 17.35
CA GLU A 251 8.57 -10.60 18.55
C GLU A 251 8.64 -9.28 19.36
N GLU A 252 9.82 -8.67 19.43
CA GLU A 252 10.02 -7.42 20.16
C GLU A 252 9.29 -6.24 19.51
N GLU A 253 9.14 -6.23 18.19
CA GLU A 253 8.35 -5.20 17.51
C GLU A 253 6.86 -5.35 17.81
N GLY A 254 6.34 -6.58 17.83
CA GLY A 254 4.97 -6.85 18.27
C GLY A 254 4.70 -6.39 19.71
N LYS A 255 5.64 -6.65 20.64
CA LYS A 255 5.56 -6.16 22.03
C LYS A 255 5.56 -4.65 22.11
N PHE A 256 6.36 -3.97 21.28
CA PHE A 256 6.41 -2.52 21.22
C PHE A 256 5.08 -1.91 20.74
N PHE A 257 4.45 -2.45 19.70
CA PHE A 257 3.12 -1.97 19.28
C PHE A 257 2.06 -2.23 20.34
N HIS A 258 2.13 -3.36 21.03
CA HIS A 258 1.22 -3.67 22.13
C HIS A 258 1.39 -2.69 23.31
N SER A 259 2.63 -2.29 23.65
CA SER A 259 2.85 -1.31 24.73
C SER A 259 2.28 0.06 24.38
N LEU A 260 2.45 0.53 23.14
CA LEU A 260 1.84 1.77 22.68
C LEU A 260 0.30 1.68 22.67
N GLY A 261 -0.23 0.53 22.23
CA GLY A 261 -1.65 0.24 22.27
C GLY A 261 -2.24 0.35 23.68
N LYS A 262 -1.51 -0.10 24.72
CA LYS A 262 -1.93 0.07 26.11
C LYS A 262 -2.04 1.54 26.48
N GLU A 263 -1.03 2.35 26.18
CA GLU A 263 -1.04 3.78 26.50
C GLU A 263 -2.21 4.52 25.85
N ASP A 264 -2.45 4.28 24.55
CA ASP A 264 -3.55 4.93 23.83
C ASP A 264 -4.93 4.38 24.20
N SER A 265 -5.01 3.11 24.63
CA SER A 265 -6.24 2.53 25.15
C SER A 265 -6.70 3.25 26.43
N LEU A 266 -5.78 3.77 27.26
CA LEU A 266 -6.14 4.57 28.42
C LEU A 266 -6.82 5.88 28.02
N ILE A 267 -6.33 6.53 26.97
CA ILE A 267 -6.91 7.77 26.44
C ILE A 267 -8.27 7.48 25.85
N HIS A 268 -8.36 6.44 25.00
CA HIS A 268 -9.60 6.04 24.36
C HIS A 268 -10.68 5.68 25.39
N SER A 269 -10.36 4.76 26.30
CA SER A 269 -11.27 4.33 27.36
C SER A 269 -11.59 5.50 28.31
N GLY A 270 -10.65 6.41 28.51
CA GLY A 270 -10.89 7.60 29.32
C GLY A 270 -11.92 8.55 28.71
N LYS A 271 -11.90 8.74 27.38
CA LYS A 271 -12.97 9.46 26.68
C LYS A 271 -14.29 8.67 26.69
N LEU A 272 -14.23 7.35 26.48
CA LEU A 272 -15.40 6.46 26.47
C LEU A 272 -16.17 6.50 27.80
N PHE A 273 -15.48 6.34 28.93
CA PHE A 273 -16.07 6.27 30.27
C PHE A 273 -16.09 7.62 30.99
N ASN A 274 -15.52 8.68 30.40
CA ASN A 274 -15.28 9.97 31.05
C ASN A 274 -14.56 9.83 32.41
N ARG A 275 -13.54 8.98 32.43
CA ARG A 275 -12.73 8.64 33.60
C ARG A 275 -11.25 8.72 33.23
N LYS A 276 -10.40 9.13 34.16
CA LYS A 276 -8.95 9.00 33.98
C LYS A 276 -8.48 7.68 34.60
N PHE A 277 -7.71 6.92 33.84
CA PHE A 277 -7.03 5.71 34.31
C PHE A 277 -5.53 6.02 34.45
N GLU A 278 -4.92 5.58 35.54
CA GLU A 278 -3.49 5.75 35.81
C GLU A 278 -2.65 4.67 35.14
N SER A 279 -3.20 3.47 34.97
CA SER A 279 -2.54 2.34 34.32
C SER A 279 -3.51 1.46 33.54
N PHE A 280 -2.95 0.60 32.68
CA PHE A 280 -3.73 -0.39 31.94
C PHE A 280 -4.37 -1.41 32.88
N GLU A 281 -3.67 -1.77 33.96
CA GLU A 281 -4.16 -2.67 34.99
C GLU A 281 -5.40 -2.08 35.70
N GLU A 282 -5.37 -0.79 36.07
CA GLU A 282 -6.55 -0.13 36.66
C GLU A 282 -7.74 -0.12 35.70
N MET A 283 -7.49 0.14 34.41
CA MET A 283 -8.54 0.12 33.39
C MET A 283 -9.15 -1.28 33.24
N VAL A 284 -8.33 -2.34 33.27
CA VAL A 284 -8.80 -3.72 33.21
C VAL A 284 -9.59 -4.10 34.46
N GLU A 285 -9.12 -3.73 35.65
CA GLU A 285 -9.84 -3.96 36.92
C GLU A 285 -11.21 -3.28 36.89
N PHE A 286 -11.28 -2.01 36.47
CA PHE A 286 -12.56 -1.32 36.28
C PHE A 286 -13.46 -2.04 35.26
N ALA A 287 -12.91 -2.45 34.12
CA ALA A 287 -13.66 -3.16 33.09
C ALA A 287 -14.19 -4.53 33.56
N GLN A 288 -13.51 -5.21 34.48
CA GLN A 288 -13.98 -6.47 35.05
C GLN A 288 -15.23 -6.30 35.92
N GLU A 289 -15.42 -5.14 36.55
CA GLU A 289 -16.61 -4.84 37.36
C GLU A 289 -17.88 -4.65 36.50
N LEU A 290 -17.71 -4.36 35.20
CA LEU A 290 -18.79 -4.20 34.22
C LEU A 290 -19.18 -5.55 33.60
N ASP A 291 -19.53 -6.49 34.47
CA ASP A 291 -19.81 -7.90 34.18
C ASP A 291 -21.15 -8.15 33.46
N THR A 292 -22.05 -7.16 33.41
CA THR A 292 -23.31 -7.23 32.64
C THR A 292 -23.39 -6.14 31.59
N ILE A 293 -24.18 -6.39 30.53
CA ILE A 293 -24.38 -5.42 29.44
C ILE A 293 -25.00 -4.13 30.00
N GLU A 294 -25.94 -4.23 30.93
CA GLU A 294 -26.59 -3.07 31.55
C GLU A 294 -25.59 -2.21 32.32
N ARG A 295 -24.67 -2.84 33.07
CA ARG A 295 -23.60 -2.14 33.79
C ARG A 295 -22.64 -1.46 32.83
N ALA A 296 -22.18 -2.18 31.81
CA ALA A 296 -21.28 -1.62 30.80
C ALA A 296 -21.90 -0.43 30.07
N VAL A 297 -23.16 -0.55 29.63
CA VAL A 297 -23.89 0.54 28.95
C VAL A 297 -24.09 1.75 29.86
N ALA A 298 -24.33 1.54 31.16
CA ALA A 298 -24.54 2.63 32.11
C ALA A 298 -23.28 3.49 32.34
N GLU A 299 -22.09 2.89 32.25
CA GLU A 299 -20.81 3.58 32.41
C GLU A 299 -20.32 4.26 31.11
N VAL A 300 -20.87 3.93 29.95
CA VAL A 300 -20.50 4.61 28.69
C VAL A 300 -21.00 6.06 28.71
N SER A 301 -20.06 7.00 28.79
CA SER A 301 -20.32 8.43 28.77
C SER A 301 -20.36 8.99 27.35
N ASP A 302 -19.34 8.70 26.55
CA ASP A 302 -19.29 9.10 25.14
C ASP A 302 -19.63 7.92 24.22
N LYS A 303 -20.90 7.85 23.83
CA LYS A 303 -21.41 6.80 22.93
C LYS A 303 -20.73 6.79 21.57
N SER A 304 -20.17 7.92 21.12
CA SER A 304 -19.49 7.98 19.83
C SER A 304 -18.19 7.17 19.80
N ARG A 305 -17.62 6.86 20.97
CA ARG A 305 -16.39 6.05 21.10
C ARG A 305 -16.65 4.55 21.17
N VAL A 306 -17.91 4.10 21.13
CA VAL A 306 -18.23 2.68 20.98
C VAL A 306 -18.34 2.35 19.50
N LEU A 307 -17.39 1.56 18.99
CA LEU A 307 -17.45 1.06 17.63
C LEU A 307 -16.87 -0.35 17.53
N PHE A 308 -17.73 -1.32 17.21
CA PHE A 308 -17.32 -2.69 16.87
C PHE A 308 -17.24 -2.88 15.35
N ASP A 309 -18.22 -2.35 14.63
CA ASP A 309 -18.37 -2.44 13.19
C ASP A 309 -19.33 -1.34 12.70
N THR A 310 -18.93 -0.56 11.70
CA THR A 310 -19.72 0.55 11.16
C THR A 310 -21.03 0.11 10.50
N THR A 311 -21.17 -1.16 10.14
CA THR A 311 -22.38 -1.72 9.54
C THR A 311 -23.39 -2.20 10.57
N TRP A 312 -23.00 -2.28 11.85
CA TRP A 312 -23.89 -2.75 12.90
C TRP A 312 -24.88 -1.64 13.27
N THR A 313 -26.15 -2.03 13.36
CA THR A 313 -27.25 -1.15 13.74
C THR A 313 -27.78 -1.56 15.12
N GLY A 314 -28.57 -0.68 15.73
CA GLY A 314 -29.08 -0.88 17.09
C GLY A 314 -28.27 -0.11 18.15
N ASP A 315 -28.74 -0.19 19.39
CA ASP A 315 -28.10 0.47 20.53
C ASP A 315 -26.84 -0.28 21.02
N ILE A 316 -26.10 0.35 21.92
CA ILE A 316 -24.83 -0.20 22.45
C ILE A 316 -25.06 -1.57 23.10
N GLY A 317 -26.16 -1.74 23.83
CA GLY A 317 -26.46 -3.02 24.50
C GLY A 317 -26.65 -4.15 23.50
N THR A 318 -27.38 -3.90 22.41
CA THR A 318 -27.55 -4.86 21.31
C THR A 318 -26.23 -5.20 20.63
N GLN A 319 -25.38 -4.19 20.39
CA GLN A 319 -24.07 -4.39 19.78
C GLN A 319 -23.11 -5.18 20.68
N LEU A 320 -23.10 -4.93 22.00
CA LEU A 320 -22.34 -5.71 22.98
C LEU A 320 -22.77 -7.18 22.99
N ALA A 321 -24.09 -7.43 23.04
CA ALA A 321 -24.63 -8.79 22.97
C ALA A 321 -24.20 -9.50 21.68
N ARG A 322 -24.26 -8.81 20.54
CA ARG A 322 -23.82 -9.34 19.25
C ARG A 322 -22.33 -9.65 19.23
N ALA A 323 -21.49 -8.77 19.78
CA ALA A 323 -20.05 -8.96 19.83
C ALA A 323 -19.67 -10.17 20.68
N LEU A 324 -20.24 -10.31 21.88
CA LEU A 324 -19.98 -11.41 22.81
C LEU A 324 -20.35 -12.79 22.24
N GLU A 325 -21.32 -12.85 21.33
CA GLU A 325 -21.70 -14.10 20.65
C GLU A 325 -20.98 -14.33 19.31
N SER A 326 -20.20 -13.36 18.83
CA SER A 326 -19.51 -13.48 17.54
C SER A 326 -18.32 -14.45 17.63
N SER A 327 -18.06 -15.17 16.55
CA SER A 327 -16.89 -16.06 16.43
C SER A 327 -15.54 -15.35 16.60
N HIS A 328 -15.50 -14.03 16.41
CA HIS A 328 -14.28 -13.23 16.46
C HIS A 328 -13.91 -12.80 17.89
N TYR A 329 -14.89 -12.52 18.76
CA TYR A 329 -14.65 -12.07 20.13
C TYR A 329 -14.85 -13.18 21.17
N LYS A 330 -15.87 -14.03 20.99
CA LYS A 330 -16.25 -15.07 21.96
C LYS A 330 -15.10 -15.98 22.43
N PRO A 331 -14.13 -16.38 21.58
CA PRO A 331 -13.01 -17.20 22.04
C PRO A 331 -12.05 -16.48 23.01
N PHE A 332 -12.09 -15.14 23.07
CA PHE A 332 -11.09 -14.34 23.77
C PHE A 332 -11.67 -13.54 24.94
N VAL A 333 -12.98 -13.25 24.95
CA VAL A 333 -13.61 -12.44 25.98
C VAL A 333 -15.10 -12.78 26.15
N ASP A 334 -15.53 -12.90 27.40
CA ASP A 334 -16.91 -13.22 27.80
C ASP A 334 -17.56 -12.12 28.67
N SER A 335 -16.79 -11.10 29.09
CA SER A 335 -17.28 -9.96 29.86
C SER A 335 -17.50 -8.72 28.98
N PRO A 336 -18.66 -8.03 29.08
CA PRO A 336 -18.95 -6.80 28.31
C PRO A 336 -17.95 -5.66 28.56
N GLY A 337 -17.56 -5.42 29.80
CA GLY A 337 -16.56 -4.40 30.11
C GLY A 337 -15.18 -4.73 29.58
N LEU A 338 -14.72 -5.97 29.78
CA LEU A 338 -13.46 -6.44 29.22
C LEU A 338 -13.45 -6.36 27.69
N LEU A 339 -14.58 -6.65 27.05
CA LEU A 339 -14.72 -6.53 25.60
C LEU A 339 -14.45 -5.09 25.14
N LEU A 340 -14.99 -4.07 25.83
CA LEU A 340 -14.73 -2.66 25.50
C LEU A 340 -13.25 -2.31 25.68
N ALA A 341 -12.64 -2.73 26.78
CA ALA A 341 -11.23 -2.46 27.09
C ALA A 341 -10.26 -3.17 26.13
N LEU A 342 -10.50 -4.45 25.82
CA LEU A 342 -9.63 -5.22 24.93
C LEU A 342 -9.83 -4.83 23.46
N ASN A 343 -11.05 -4.44 23.07
CA ASN A 343 -11.27 -3.90 21.73
C ASN A 343 -10.54 -2.56 21.54
N SER A 344 -10.55 -1.67 22.55
CA SER A 344 -9.78 -0.42 22.47
C SER A 344 -8.27 -0.68 22.37
N LEU A 345 -7.74 -1.59 23.18
CA LEU A 345 -6.34 -2.03 23.10
C LEU A 345 -5.99 -2.56 21.71
N GLY A 346 -6.77 -3.51 21.18
CA GLY A 346 -6.50 -4.12 19.87
C GLY A 346 -6.50 -3.08 18.75
N ARG A 347 -7.53 -2.23 18.71
CA ARG A 347 -7.67 -1.20 17.66
C ARG A 347 -6.64 -0.09 17.75
N MET A 348 -6.23 0.30 18.95
CA MET A 348 -5.14 1.27 19.15
C MET A 348 -3.77 0.66 18.80
N SER A 349 -3.53 -0.61 19.10
CA SER A 349 -2.30 -1.31 18.68
C SER A 349 -2.17 -1.33 17.16
N VAL A 350 -3.24 -1.68 16.44
CA VAL A 350 -3.28 -1.68 14.97
C VAL A 350 -3.08 -0.27 14.39
N SER A 351 -3.66 0.75 15.02
CA SER A 351 -3.48 2.15 14.57
C SER A 351 -2.03 2.63 14.75
N ASN A 352 -1.38 2.26 15.87
CA ASN A 352 0.04 2.55 16.09
C ASN A 352 0.94 1.83 15.10
N GLU A 353 0.73 0.54 14.91
CA GLU A 353 1.43 -0.28 13.91
C GLU A 353 1.35 0.39 12.52
N MET A 354 0.14 0.84 12.14
CA MET A 354 -0.11 1.50 10.87
C MET A 354 0.69 2.79 10.69
N LEU A 355 0.67 3.67 11.69
CA LEU A 355 1.41 4.94 11.66
C LEU A 355 2.92 4.72 11.63
N ILE A 356 3.44 3.80 12.45
CA ILE A 356 4.88 3.52 12.51
C ILE A 356 5.39 2.91 11.21
N LYS A 357 4.64 1.96 10.61
CA LYS A 357 5.00 1.39 9.31
C LYS A 357 4.96 2.45 8.21
N SER A 358 3.97 3.33 8.23
CA SER A 358 3.86 4.45 7.30
C SER A 358 5.07 5.38 7.40
N ARG A 359 5.47 5.75 8.62
CA ARG A 359 6.69 6.54 8.88
C ARG A 359 7.95 5.84 8.40
N ARG A 360 8.14 4.58 8.77
CA ARG A 360 9.31 3.77 8.39
C ARG A 360 9.49 3.71 6.88
N LEU A 361 8.39 3.50 6.17
CA LEU A 361 8.37 3.41 4.72
C LEU A 361 8.20 4.78 4.05
N ASN A 362 8.22 5.90 4.77
CA ASN A 362 8.02 7.25 4.24
C ASN A 362 6.79 7.32 3.30
N GLY A 363 5.65 6.82 3.78
CA GLY A 363 4.39 6.73 3.05
C GLY A 363 3.20 7.17 3.90
N SER A 364 2.02 7.17 3.28
CA SER A 364 0.75 7.51 3.93
C SER A 364 -0.11 6.26 4.13
N PRO A 365 -0.87 6.17 5.23
CA PRO A 365 -1.71 5.02 5.49
C PRO A 365 -2.91 4.93 4.52
N ILE A 366 -3.22 3.71 4.11
CA ILE A 366 -4.39 3.31 3.33
C ILE A 366 -5.16 2.29 4.17
N ILE A 367 -6.41 2.62 4.50
CA ILE A 367 -7.34 1.73 5.18
C ILE A 367 -8.67 1.79 4.43
N ASP A 368 -9.14 0.64 3.97
CA ASP A 368 -10.44 0.48 3.32
C ASP A 368 -11.53 0.00 4.30
N ALA A 369 -11.14 -0.70 5.38
CA ALA A 369 -12.03 -1.05 6.48
C ALA A 369 -12.53 0.20 7.24
N PRO A 370 -13.83 0.56 7.16
CA PRO A 370 -14.33 1.82 7.73
C PRO A 370 -14.17 1.88 9.25
N THR A 371 -14.33 0.74 9.94
CA THR A 371 -14.12 0.64 11.38
C THR A 371 -12.69 0.99 11.77
N SER A 372 -11.70 0.38 11.11
CA SER A 372 -10.28 0.63 11.40
C SER A 372 -9.89 2.06 11.04
N TRP A 373 -10.47 2.63 9.98
CA TRP A 373 -10.27 4.04 9.64
C TRP A 373 -10.75 4.96 10.77
N GLN A 374 -11.92 4.70 11.36
CA GLN A 374 -12.44 5.52 12.46
C GLN A 374 -11.54 5.47 13.70
N TYR A 375 -10.96 4.30 14.01
CA TYR A 375 -9.97 4.18 15.08
C TYR A 375 -8.68 4.93 14.79
N LEU A 376 -8.20 4.91 13.54
CA LEU A 376 -7.06 5.73 13.13
C LEU A 376 -7.38 7.23 13.33
N VAL A 377 -8.57 7.69 12.93
CA VAL A 377 -9.01 9.09 13.15
C VAL A 377 -8.99 9.46 14.64
N TRP A 378 -9.48 8.59 15.52
CA TRP A 378 -9.41 8.83 16.96
C TRP A 378 -7.99 8.83 17.50
N LYS A 379 -7.14 7.90 17.04
CA LYS A 379 -5.72 7.88 17.42
C LYS A 379 -5.04 9.18 17.01
N MET A 380 -5.27 9.62 15.78
CA MET A 380 -4.79 10.90 15.24
C MET A 380 -5.28 12.10 16.06
N GLU A 381 -6.56 12.12 16.46
CA GLU A 381 -7.11 13.14 17.38
C GLU A 381 -6.35 13.17 18.71
N TYR A 382 -6.04 12.00 19.28
CA TYR A 382 -5.35 11.89 20.57
C TYR A 382 -3.88 12.30 20.49
N ASP A 383 -3.23 12.08 19.35
CA ASP A 383 -1.85 12.51 19.09
C ASP A 383 -1.73 14.00 18.77
N ALA A 384 -2.74 14.59 18.13
CA ALA A 384 -2.81 16.04 17.90
C ALA A 384 -2.82 16.82 19.22
N GLU A 385 -3.47 16.27 20.26
CA GLU A 385 -3.41 16.81 21.63
C GLU A 385 -1.99 16.72 22.24
N ARG A 386 -1.04 16.00 21.61
CA ARG A 386 0.29 15.64 22.12
C ARG A 386 1.51 16.13 21.30
N VAL A 387 1.33 16.92 20.23
CA VAL A 387 2.37 17.75 19.55
C VAL A 387 3.13 17.12 18.33
N GLU A 388 2.65 16.07 17.66
CA GLU A 388 3.24 15.64 16.35
C GLU A 388 2.21 15.65 15.20
N ASN A 389 2.21 16.71 14.37
CA ASN A 389 1.33 16.80 13.19
C ASN A 389 2.01 16.21 11.93
N GLU A 390 1.92 14.90 11.75
CA GLU A 390 1.98 14.27 10.41
C GLU A 390 0.59 14.24 9.72
N LEU A 391 -0.43 14.72 10.45
CA LEU A 391 -1.85 14.80 10.10
C LEU A 391 -2.16 15.71 8.92
N GLU A 392 -1.18 16.48 8.48
CA GLU A 392 -1.36 17.57 7.51
C GLU A 392 -0.77 17.22 6.13
N SER A 393 -0.48 15.95 5.87
CA SER A 393 0.02 15.57 4.56
C SER A 393 -1.11 15.54 3.53
N GLU A 394 -0.95 16.34 2.47
CA GLU A 394 -1.76 16.32 1.26
C GLU A 394 -2.01 14.88 0.76
N ASN A 395 -0.99 14.04 0.84
CA ASN A 395 -1.03 12.64 0.44
C ASN A 395 -2.12 11.84 1.18
N LEU A 396 -2.24 11.98 2.50
CA LEU A 396 -3.24 11.26 3.28
C LEU A 396 -4.66 11.67 2.86
N HIS A 397 -4.89 12.97 2.68
CA HIS A 397 -6.18 13.50 2.24
C HIS A 397 -6.55 13.04 0.84
N VAL A 398 -5.59 13.05 -0.10
CA VAL A 398 -5.84 12.60 -1.47
C VAL A 398 -6.11 11.11 -1.54
N VAL A 399 -5.26 10.30 -0.90
CA VAL A 399 -5.41 8.83 -0.90
C VAL A 399 -6.72 8.40 -0.22
N LYS A 400 -7.08 9.03 0.91
CA LYS A 400 -8.37 8.78 1.56
C LYS A 400 -9.54 9.18 0.67
N GLY A 401 -9.48 10.37 0.07
CA GLY A 401 -10.54 10.85 -0.81
C GLY A 401 -10.76 9.93 -2.02
N LEU A 402 -9.68 9.44 -2.65
CA LEU A 402 -9.77 8.46 -3.74
C LEU A 402 -10.37 7.14 -3.29
N ASN A 403 -9.98 6.64 -2.10
CA ASN A 403 -10.52 5.41 -1.58
C ASN A 403 -12.05 5.50 -1.37
N ASP A 404 -12.51 6.61 -0.78
CA ASP A 404 -13.92 6.89 -0.52
C ASP A 404 -14.73 7.07 -1.81
N LEU A 405 -14.18 7.80 -2.79
CA LEU A 405 -14.82 7.99 -4.09
C LEU A 405 -14.97 6.68 -4.85
N GLY A 406 -13.94 5.83 -4.81
CA GLY A 406 -13.97 4.53 -5.47
C GLY A 406 -15.02 3.57 -4.91
N GLY A 407 -15.40 3.72 -3.64
CA GLY A 407 -16.51 2.94 -3.03
C GLY A 407 -17.88 3.60 -3.17
N GLY A 408 -17.98 4.78 -3.78
CA GLY A 408 -19.19 5.62 -3.80
C GLY A 408 -19.41 6.32 -5.13
N ASP A 409 -19.31 7.65 -5.15
CA ASP A 409 -19.74 8.51 -6.27
C ASP A 409 -18.92 8.33 -7.56
N MET A 410 -17.77 7.64 -7.50
CA MET A 410 -16.92 7.34 -8.66
C MET A 410 -16.44 5.88 -8.66
N GLN A 411 -17.37 4.92 -8.67
CA GLN A 411 -17.07 3.47 -8.67
C GLN A 411 -16.08 3.00 -9.74
N TRP A 412 -15.97 3.72 -10.86
CA TRP A 412 -14.97 3.42 -11.89
C TRP A 412 -13.52 3.54 -11.39
N LEU A 413 -13.25 4.39 -10.39
CA LEU A 413 -11.95 4.47 -9.71
C LEU A 413 -11.64 3.16 -8.95
N GLY A 414 -12.66 2.48 -8.43
CA GLY A 414 -12.55 1.15 -7.81
C GLY A 414 -12.15 0.04 -8.76
N ASN A 415 -12.31 0.25 -10.07
CA ASN A 415 -12.28 -0.78 -11.09
C ASN A 415 -11.33 -0.44 -12.26
N ILE A 416 -10.31 0.37 -12.02
CA ILE A 416 -9.28 0.68 -13.03
C ILE A 416 -8.48 -0.60 -13.35
N PRO A 417 -8.45 -1.05 -14.62
CA PRO A 417 -7.73 -2.26 -14.99
C PRO A 417 -6.20 -2.15 -14.77
N PRO A 418 -5.52 -3.23 -14.35
CA PRO A 418 -4.07 -3.23 -14.13
C PRO A 418 -3.24 -2.69 -15.30
N GLU A 419 -3.59 -3.09 -16.53
CA GLU A 419 -2.89 -2.65 -17.75
C GLU A 419 -3.01 -1.14 -17.98
N SER A 420 -4.10 -0.52 -17.50
CA SER A 420 -4.31 0.92 -17.59
C SER A 420 -3.40 1.68 -16.60
N LEU A 421 -3.22 1.17 -15.38
CA LEU A 421 -2.26 1.74 -14.42
C LEU A 421 -0.82 1.62 -14.93
N ILE A 422 -0.46 0.48 -15.51
CA ILE A 422 0.86 0.27 -16.12
C ILE A 422 1.08 1.25 -17.28
N ALA A 423 0.06 1.48 -18.12
CA ALA A 423 0.14 2.47 -19.20
C ALA A 423 0.34 3.90 -18.68
N ILE A 424 -0.40 4.31 -17.64
CA ILE A 424 -0.23 5.61 -16.97
C ILE A 424 1.21 5.80 -16.49
N ARG A 425 1.83 4.76 -15.91
CA ARG A 425 3.24 4.82 -15.46
C ARG A 425 4.20 5.00 -16.63
N ARG A 426 4.05 4.21 -17.69
CA ARG A 426 4.95 4.24 -18.86
C ARG A 426 4.91 5.57 -19.62
N GLU A 427 3.79 6.25 -19.60
CA GLU A 427 3.61 7.53 -20.29
C GLU A 427 3.97 8.73 -19.39
N GLY A 428 4.39 8.51 -18.14
CA GLY A 428 4.84 9.56 -17.23
C GLY A 428 3.74 10.49 -16.75
N ALA A 429 2.48 10.04 -16.76
CA ALA A 429 1.30 10.89 -16.51
C ALA A 429 1.04 11.22 -15.03
N MET A 430 1.82 10.65 -14.09
CA MET A 430 1.53 10.71 -12.66
C MET A 430 1.62 12.11 -12.06
N GLU A 431 2.62 12.90 -12.44
CA GLU A 431 2.81 14.25 -11.89
C GLU A 431 1.63 15.17 -12.21
N ASP A 432 1.15 15.12 -13.46
CA ASP A 432 -0.01 15.87 -13.90
C ASP A 432 -1.30 15.40 -13.21
N ILE A 433 -1.49 14.08 -13.04
CA ILE A 433 -2.64 13.54 -12.30
C ILE A 433 -2.62 14.02 -10.85
N ARG A 434 -1.46 14.00 -10.19
CA ARG A 434 -1.30 14.52 -8.83
C ARG A 434 -1.64 16.00 -8.74
N SER A 435 -1.15 16.80 -9.68
CA SER A 435 -1.44 18.23 -9.74
C SER A 435 -2.94 18.51 -9.82
N ILE A 436 -3.68 17.71 -10.60
CA ILE A 436 -5.15 17.79 -10.67
C ILE A 436 -5.78 17.38 -9.33
N LEU A 437 -5.40 16.24 -8.78
CA LEU A 437 -6.03 15.69 -7.58
C LEU A 437 -5.75 16.54 -6.33
N GLY A 438 -4.53 17.01 -6.16
CA GLY A 438 -4.05 17.79 -5.01
C GLY A 438 -4.47 19.26 -5.01
N GLN A 439 -5.01 19.76 -6.13
CA GLN A 439 -5.37 21.18 -6.26
C GLN A 439 -6.34 21.63 -5.16
N GLY A 440 -5.89 22.57 -4.32
CA GLY A 440 -6.69 23.17 -3.24
C GLY A 440 -6.88 22.29 -2.00
N ILE A 441 -6.16 21.16 -1.88
CA ILE A 441 -6.25 20.29 -0.71
C ILE A 441 -5.52 20.90 0.50
N ASN A 442 -4.36 21.52 0.32
CA ASN A 442 -3.62 22.14 1.42
C ASN A 442 -4.43 23.24 2.12
N ASP A 443 -5.18 24.05 1.39
CA ASP A 443 -6.07 25.07 1.97
C ASP A 443 -7.15 24.45 2.90
N LEU A 444 -7.62 23.23 2.58
CA LEU A 444 -8.59 22.50 3.40
C LEU A 444 -7.93 21.93 4.67
N ILE A 445 -6.71 21.43 4.54
CA ILE A 445 -5.91 20.90 5.65
C ILE A 445 -5.63 22.01 6.66
N GLU A 446 -5.15 23.17 6.19
CA GLU A 446 -4.89 24.35 7.03
C GLU A 446 -6.15 24.82 7.77
N SER A 447 -7.34 24.67 7.15
CA SER A 447 -8.60 25.04 7.78
C SER A 447 -9.11 24.01 8.80
N ASN A 448 -9.02 22.71 8.49
CA ASN A 448 -9.38 21.62 9.40
C ASN A 448 -8.75 20.30 8.92
N PRO A 449 -7.64 19.84 9.54
CA PRO A 449 -6.90 18.66 9.09
C PRO A 449 -7.67 17.34 9.30
N SER A 450 -8.72 17.33 10.13
CA SER A 450 -9.55 16.13 10.32
C SER A 450 -10.67 15.99 9.29
N ASN A 451 -10.86 16.97 8.40
CA ASN A 451 -12.03 17.04 7.52
C ASN A 451 -11.83 16.33 6.17
N PHE A 452 -11.66 15.01 6.21
CA PHE A 452 -11.46 14.17 5.02
C PHE A 452 -12.64 14.24 4.03
N HIS A 453 -13.86 14.48 4.50
CA HIS A 453 -15.03 14.63 3.63
C HIS A 453 -14.92 15.82 2.67
N ARG A 454 -14.38 16.95 3.13
CA ARG A 454 -14.15 18.11 2.26
C ARG A 454 -13.07 17.86 1.23
N SER A 455 -12.02 17.13 1.60
CA SER A 455 -10.98 16.73 0.65
C SER A 455 -11.54 15.81 -0.43
N ARG A 456 -12.36 14.83 -0.06
CA ARG A 456 -13.08 13.96 -1.00
C ARG A 456 -13.91 14.77 -1.99
N ASP A 457 -14.75 15.67 -1.51
CA ASP A 457 -15.59 16.52 -2.37
C ASP A 457 -14.75 17.37 -3.32
N LYS A 458 -13.62 17.91 -2.83
CA LYS A 458 -12.70 18.71 -3.64
C LYS A 458 -12.02 17.88 -4.75
N ILE A 459 -11.62 16.65 -4.45
CA ILE A 459 -11.05 15.72 -5.44
C ILE A 459 -12.08 15.37 -6.52
N PHE A 460 -13.33 15.14 -6.12
CA PHE A 460 -14.44 14.92 -7.04
C PHE A 460 -14.60 16.12 -8.01
N ASP A 461 -14.62 17.34 -7.48
CA ASP A 461 -14.74 18.56 -8.27
C ASP A 461 -13.55 18.74 -9.23
N ASN A 462 -12.34 18.45 -8.77
CA ASN A 462 -11.13 18.55 -9.57
C ASN A 462 -11.16 17.57 -10.76
N LEU A 463 -11.54 16.31 -10.53
CA LEU A 463 -11.68 15.29 -11.58
C LEU A 463 -12.78 15.66 -12.58
N THR A 464 -13.95 16.07 -12.08
CA THR A 464 -15.09 16.47 -12.93
C THR A 464 -14.72 17.66 -13.80
N SER A 465 -14.10 18.69 -13.22
CA SER A 465 -13.64 19.87 -13.96
C SER A 465 -12.59 19.51 -15.03
N ALA A 466 -11.68 18.58 -14.73
CA ALA A 466 -10.70 18.10 -15.69
C ALA A 466 -11.37 17.36 -16.86
N PHE A 467 -12.34 16.49 -16.58
CA PHE A 467 -13.12 15.78 -17.60
C PHE A 467 -13.97 16.72 -18.45
N GLU A 468 -14.64 17.70 -17.86
CA GLU A 468 -15.40 18.72 -18.61
C GLU A 468 -14.49 19.53 -19.54
N LYS A 469 -13.33 19.95 -19.04
CA LYS A 469 -12.32 20.65 -19.87
C LYS A 469 -11.81 19.76 -21.00
N HIS A 470 -11.57 18.49 -20.73
CA HIS A 470 -11.14 17.53 -21.74
C HIS A 470 -12.22 17.30 -22.81
N GLN A 471 -13.48 17.14 -22.40
CA GLN A 471 -14.61 17.01 -23.33
C GLN A 471 -14.77 18.27 -24.18
N LYS A 472 -14.58 19.47 -23.61
CA LYS A 472 -14.57 20.71 -24.38
C LYS A 472 -13.46 20.75 -25.43
N ASN A 473 -12.25 20.30 -25.09
CA ASN A 473 -11.14 20.21 -26.06
C ASN A 473 -11.48 19.23 -27.19
N ILE A 474 -12.12 18.09 -26.87
CA ILE A 474 -12.64 17.13 -27.85
C ILE A 474 -13.66 17.80 -28.78
N ASP A 475 -14.61 18.55 -28.23
CA ASP A 475 -15.68 19.22 -28.98
C ASP A 475 -15.11 20.31 -29.89
N GLU A 476 -14.11 21.07 -29.41
CA GLU A 476 -13.38 22.06 -30.21
C GLU A 476 -12.68 21.41 -31.40
N LEU A 477 -11.99 20.28 -31.21
CA LEU A 477 -11.37 19.52 -32.32
C LEU A 477 -12.41 19.03 -33.32
N THR A 478 -13.54 18.50 -32.82
CA THR A 478 -14.65 18.02 -33.67
C THR A 478 -15.28 19.16 -34.47
N ALA A 479 -15.45 20.32 -33.85
CA ALA A 479 -16.06 21.50 -34.47
C ALA A 479 -15.22 22.08 -35.62
N LYS A 480 -13.92 21.76 -35.72
CA LYS A 480 -13.09 22.22 -36.83
C LYS A 480 -13.52 21.63 -38.21
N LYS A 481 -14.45 20.66 -38.28
CA LYS A 481 -15.16 20.16 -39.50
C LYS A 481 -14.27 20.01 -40.74
N TRP A 482 -13.15 19.30 -40.62
CA TRP A 482 -12.16 19.17 -41.68
C TRP A 482 -12.64 18.24 -42.78
N LYS A 483 -12.56 18.70 -44.03
CA LYS A 483 -12.93 17.89 -45.20
C LYS A 483 -11.70 17.37 -45.93
N PHE A 484 -11.68 16.07 -46.23
CA PHE A 484 -10.77 15.47 -47.21
C PHE A 484 -11.59 14.69 -48.23
N ALA A 485 -11.31 14.90 -49.51
CA ALA A 485 -12.11 14.35 -50.62
C ALA A 485 -13.63 14.58 -50.46
N GLY A 486 -14.03 15.74 -49.91
CA GLY A 486 -15.43 16.12 -49.72
C GLY A 486 -16.14 15.49 -48.50
N LYS A 487 -15.47 14.61 -47.73
CA LYS A 487 -16.02 13.99 -46.51
C LYS A 487 -15.41 14.62 -45.26
N ASP A 488 -16.24 14.82 -44.23
CA ASP A 488 -15.81 15.29 -42.92
C ASP A 488 -15.04 14.17 -42.19
N ILE A 489 -13.75 14.40 -41.93
CA ILE A 489 -12.87 13.46 -41.22
C ILE A 489 -12.75 13.81 -39.72
N GLY A 490 -13.14 15.04 -39.33
CA GLY A 490 -13.03 15.50 -37.94
C GLY A 490 -13.86 14.65 -36.97
N SER A 491 -15.04 14.20 -37.42
CA SER A 491 -15.92 13.31 -36.65
C SER A 491 -15.39 11.87 -36.51
N TRP A 492 -14.45 11.43 -37.35
CA TRP A 492 -13.93 10.05 -37.36
C TRP A 492 -12.68 9.88 -36.50
N LEU A 493 -11.83 10.89 -36.39
CA LEU A 493 -10.60 10.84 -35.57
C LEU A 493 -10.89 10.88 -34.06
N VAL A 494 -11.97 11.57 -33.67
CA VAL A 494 -12.34 11.80 -32.27
C VAL A 494 -13.04 10.58 -31.65
N VAL A 495 -13.79 9.78 -32.42
CA VAL A 495 -14.62 8.67 -31.90
C VAL A 495 -13.81 7.42 -31.50
N GLY A 496 -12.54 7.31 -31.88
CA GLY A 496 -11.65 6.30 -31.32
C GLY A 496 -12.04 4.86 -31.65
N SER A 497 -11.86 4.44 -32.90
CA SER A 497 -11.47 3.07 -33.19
C SER A 497 -10.10 3.08 -33.84
N LEU A 498 -9.23 2.16 -33.38
CA LEU A 498 -7.96 1.80 -34.02
C LEU A 498 -8.10 1.37 -35.49
N GLU A 499 -9.32 1.35 -36.04
CA GLU A 499 -9.65 1.01 -37.42
C GLU A 499 -9.46 2.19 -38.41
N VAL A 500 -9.29 3.42 -37.94
CA VAL A 500 -9.32 4.60 -38.83
C VAL A 500 -8.05 4.77 -39.69
N THR A 501 -6.94 4.10 -39.36
CA THR A 501 -5.79 4.02 -40.30
C THR A 501 -6.20 3.30 -41.59
N ALA A 502 -7.15 2.37 -41.54
CA ALA A 502 -7.73 1.72 -42.73
C ALA A 502 -8.72 2.63 -43.47
N ALA A 503 -9.37 3.57 -42.79
CA ALA A 503 -10.27 4.54 -43.41
C ALA A 503 -9.52 5.69 -44.10
N ILE A 504 -8.31 6.03 -43.65
CA ILE A 504 -7.47 7.09 -44.25
C ILE A 504 -6.87 6.66 -45.60
N THR A 505 -6.73 5.35 -45.87
CA THR A 505 -6.20 4.83 -47.14
C THR A 505 -7.27 4.39 -48.14
N GLY A 506 -8.55 4.34 -47.74
CA GLY A 506 -9.68 4.24 -48.65
C GLY A 506 -10.00 2.87 -49.25
N LEU A 507 -9.59 1.74 -48.66
CA LEU A 507 -10.05 0.39 -49.10
C LEU A 507 -10.23 -0.61 -47.93
N PRO A 508 -11.40 -1.29 -47.78
CA PRO A 508 -11.67 -2.27 -46.71
C PRO A 508 -11.00 -3.65 -46.90
N VAL A 509 -10.21 -3.86 -47.96
CA VAL A 509 -9.84 -5.21 -48.43
C VAL A 509 -8.54 -5.76 -47.83
N TRP A 510 -7.74 -4.94 -47.14
CA TRP A 510 -6.37 -5.34 -46.76
C TRP A 510 -6.20 -5.93 -45.35
N GLY A 511 -7.30 -6.15 -44.61
CA GLY A 511 -7.27 -6.93 -43.36
C GLY A 511 -7.22 -8.45 -43.55
N MET A 512 -7.37 -8.95 -44.80
CA MET A 512 -7.51 -10.39 -45.12
C MET A 512 -6.80 -10.81 -46.43
N ALA A 513 -5.80 -10.08 -46.91
CA ALA A 513 -5.17 -10.36 -48.21
C ALA A 513 -3.63 -10.33 -48.19
N THR A 514 -3.01 -11.27 -47.47
CA THR A 514 -1.60 -11.66 -47.69
C THR A 514 -1.45 -12.80 -48.71
N ILE A 515 -2.52 -13.19 -49.41
CA ILE A 515 -2.47 -14.19 -50.47
C ILE A 515 -3.09 -13.59 -51.74
N ALA A 516 -2.23 -13.39 -52.73
CA ALA A 516 -2.51 -13.02 -54.12
C ALA A 516 -2.86 -11.55 -54.42
N ALA A 517 -1.85 -10.72 -54.71
CA ALA A 517 -1.90 -9.74 -55.81
C ALA A 517 -0.52 -9.09 -56.01
N ASP A 518 0.30 -9.67 -56.88
CA ASP A 518 1.59 -9.10 -57.34
C ASP A 518 1.41 -8.28 -58.64
N GLN A 519 0.20 -7.82 -58.96
CA GLN A 519 -0.03 -7.01 -60.16
C GLN A 519 -1.10 -5.96 -59.92
N LEU A 520 -0.73 -4.71 -60.27
CA LEU A 520 -1.54 -3.50 -60.36
C LEU A 520 -1.95 -2.86 -59.02
N LEU A 521 -1.11 -1.92 -58.54
CA LEU A 521 -1.47 -0.55 -58.17
C LEU A 521 -0.27 0.15 -57.50
N ASP A 522 0.06 1.35 -57.96
CA ASP A 522 1.02 2.26 -57.31
C ASP A 522 0.46 2.63 -55.92
N VAL A 523 1.10 2.11 -54.87
CA VAL A 523 0.75 2.43 -53.47
C VAL A 523 1.17 3.87 -53.18
N PRO A 524 0.27 4.78 -52.74
CA PRO A 524 0.64 6.12 -52.34
C PRO A 524 1.66 6.04 -51.21
N LYS A 525 2.83 6.66 -51.38
CA LYS A 525 3.83 6.70 -50.31
C LYS A 525 3.26 7.58 -49.18
N LEU A 526 3.52 7.21 -47.93
CA LEU A 526 3.19 7.97 -46.70
C LEU A 526 3.38 9.50 -46.81
N LYS A 527 4.28 9.96 -47.70
CA LYS A 527 4.54 11.36 -48.05
C LYS A 527 3.34 12.13 -48.62
N GLU A 528 2.30 11.47 -49.13
CA GLU A 528 1.15 12.11 -49.81
C GLU A 528 0.00 12.52 -48.88
N ILE A 529 0.04 12.18 -47.59
CA ILE A 529 -0.93 12.67 -46.59
C ILE A 529 -0.68 14.17 -46.34
N PRO A 530 -1.68 15.05 -46.50
CA PRO A 530 -1.56 16.48 -46.20
C PRO A 530 -1.09 16.73 -44.76
N GLN A 531 -0.17 17.69 -44.57
CA GLN A 531 0.42 17.99 -43.27
C GLN A 531 -0.66 18.29 -42.21
N SER A 532 -1.74 18.97 -42.58
CA SER A 532 -2.86 19.29 -41.68
C SER A 532 -3.59 18.06 -41.11
N ILE A 533 -3.61 16.94 -41.84
CA ILE A 533 -4.21 15.69 -41.35
C ILE A 533 -3.25 15.00 -40.37
N ARG A 534 -1.93 15.07 -40.63
CA ARG A 534 -0.92 14.58 -39.69
C ARG A 534 -0.95 15.39 -38.40
N ASP A 535 -0.96 16.71 -38.50
CA ASP A 535 -1.01 17.61 -37.34
C ASP A 535 -2.25 17.35 -36.48
N LEU A 536 -3.41 17.09 -37.11
CA LEU A 536 -4.65 16.78 -36.40
C LEU A 536 -4.63 15.38 -35.76
N SER A 537 -4.08 14.38 -36.46
CA SER A 537 -3.85 13.06 -35.89
C SER A 537 -2.92 13.14 -34.67
N ASP A 538 -1.86 13.97 -34.75
CA ASP A 538 -0.91 14.17 -33.67
C ASP A 538 -1.55 14.94 -32.50
N GLU A 539 -2.37 15.97 -32.77
CA GLU A 539 -3.12 16.74 -31.76
C GLU A 539 -4.13 15.83 -31.03
N ASN A 540 -4.87 15.00 -31.76
CA ASN A 540 -5.81 14.03 -31.18
C ASN A 540 -5.09 12.91 -30.40
N ASN A 541 -3.97 12.40 -30.92
CA ASN A 541 -3.17 11.41 -30.22
C ASN A 541 -2.57 11.98 -28.93
N LYS A 542 -2.09 13.24 -28.95
CA LYS A 542 -1.64 13.94 -27.74
C LYS A 542 -2.78 14.15 -26.75
N LEU A 543 -3.98 14.48 -27.22
CA LEU A 543 -5.13 14.65 -26.34
C LEU A 543 -5.53 13.32 -25.67
N LYS A 544 -5.58 12.21 -26.43
CA LYS A 544 -5.90 10.88 -25.88
C LYS A 544 -4.83 10.36 -24.93
N LYS A 545 -3.55 10.59 -25.27
CA LYS A 545 -2.42 10.27 -24.40
C LYS A 545 -2.15 11.31 -23.31
N SER A 546 -2.99 12.34 -23.20
CA SER A 546 -2.88 13.24 -22.06
C SER A 546 -3.29 12.49 -20.79
N PRO A 547 -2.77 12.86 -19.61
CA PRO A 547 -3.15 12.26 -18.34
C PRO A 547 -4.66 12.21 -18.12
N VAL A 548 -5.35 13.32 -18.43
CA VAL A 548 -6.82 13.41 -18.36
C VAL A 548 -7.48 12.53 -19.42
N GLY A 549 -6.91 12.44 -20.63
CA GLY A 549 -7.41 11.55 -21.69
C GLY A 549 -7.35 10.09 -21.31
N MET A 550 -6.28 9.63 -20.67
CA MET A 550 -6.17 8.26 -20.16
C MET A 550 -7.23 7.97 -19.10
N LEU A 551 -7.38 8.85 -18.09
CA LEU A 551 -8.41 8.71 -17.06
C LEU A 551 -9.82 8.74 -17.64
N PHE A 552 -10.05 9.59 -18.64
CA PHE A 552 -11.34 9.71 -19.33
C PHE A 552 -11.68 8.48 -20.16
N ASP A 553 -10.70 7.88 -20.85
CA ASP A 553 -10.88 6.64 -21.59
C ASP A 553 -11.18 5.44 -20.66
N ILE A 554 -10.53 5.39 -19.49
CA ILE A 554 -10.83 4.40 -18.44
C ILE A 554 -12.29 4.58 -17.98
N HIS A 555 -12.67 5.80 -17.58
CA HIS A 555 -14.03 6.12 -17.14
C HIS A 555 -15.10 5.71 -18.18
N LYS A 556 -14.85 5.97 -19.47
CA LYS A 556 -15.76 5.58 -20.55
C LYS A 556 -15.88 4.07 -20.73
N LYS A 557 -14.79 3.31 -20.56
CA LYS A 557 -14.81 1.85 -20.67
C LYS A 557 -15.55 1.20 -19.50
N SER A 558 -15.41 1.73 -18.30
CA SER A 558 -16.10 1.22 -17.10
C SER A 558 -17.62 1.44 -17.14
N ASN A 559 -18.12 2.39 -17.93
CA ASN A 559 -19.55 2.69 -18.09
C ASN A 559 -20.21 1.97 -19.30
N ARG A 560 -19.51 1.04 -19.95
CA ARG A 560 -20.02 0.20 -21.03
C ARG A 560 -20.15 -1.24 -20.56
#